data_AF-A0A6V8NUJ6-F1
#
_entry.id   AF-A0A6V8NUJ6-F1
#
_cell.length_a   1.000
_cell.length_b   1.000
_cell.length_c   1.000
_cell.angle_alpha   90.00
_cell.angle_beta   90.00
_cell.angle_gamma   90.00
#
_symmetry.space_group_name_H-M   'P 1'
#
loop_
_entity.id
_entity.type
_entity.pdbx_description
1 polymer ?
#
loop_
_entity_poly.entity_id
_entity_poly.type
_entity_poly.pdbx_seq_one_letter_code
_entity_poly.pdbx_strand_id
1 'polypeptide(L)'
;MGGEIRERRKRKSSWWSWAISIALLLLLVGIAAWYLLWQKPRAEYAREAKSPIVESMEVEEELDMVEKDYAGQKISVKEAQERLEEILQDAHSVKEKTPQANPPKSLAMVHQQLLEAVDSQMSTLRLYQAYLDKQQDLEETEEWIRSFEETLAEYKEGLKETGYQHYRNLIREYTEKLANKNAEYQEISKSSEEFYNQFSEARTQFQSAMEKVLSQLGPYLDLGPSEAGELPTSS
;
A
#
# COMPACT_ATOMS: atom_id res chain seq x y z
N MET A 1 88.59 15.03 9.48
CA MET A 1 87.44 14.51 10.27
C MET A 1 86.19 15.25 9.82
N GLY A 2 85.22 14.60 9.16
CA GLY A 2 84.01 15.31 8.71
C GLY A 2 83.12 14.62 7.66
N GLY A 3 83.39 13.36 7.28
CA GLY A 3 82.66 12.67 6.20
C GLY A 3 81.45 11.83 6.63
N GLU A 4 81.34 11.42 7.90
CA GLU A 4 80.44 10.31 8.28
C GLU A 4 79.00 10.70 8.70
N ILE A 5 78.68 11.99 8.81
CA ILE A 5 77.37 12.42 9.36
C ILE A 5 76.27 12.53 8.28
N ARG A 6 76.62 12.56 6.98
CA ARG A 6 75.64 12.79 5.90
C ARG A 6 74.85 11.57 5.44
N GLU A 7 75.30 10.33 5.71
CA GLU A 7 74.59 9.14 5.21
C GLU A 7 73.45 8.64 6.11
N ARG A 8 73.45 8.95 7.41
CA ARG A 8 72.41 8.45 8.33
C ARG A 8 71.03 9.11 8.16
N ARG A 9 70.92 10.26 7.49
CA ARG A 9 69.61 10.92 7.26
C ARG A 9 68.83 10.35 6.08
N LYS A 10 69.46 9.68 5.12
CA LYS A 10 68.75 9.17 3.93
C LYS A 10 67.96 7.87 4.21
N ARG A 11 68.41 7.04 5.16
CA ARG A 11 67.75 5.76 5.49
C ARG A 11 66.40 5.91 6.22
N LYS A 12 66.17 7.00 6.95
CA LYS A 12 64.86 7.25 7.60
C LYS A 12 63.77 7.65 6.61
N SER A 13 64.09 8.27 5.47
CA SER A 13 63.07 8.71 4.50
C SER A 13 62.43 7.56 3.71
N SER A 14 63.18 6.48 3.47
CA SER A 14 62.71 5.30 2.72
C SER A 14 61.68 4.45 3.48
N TRP A 15 61.69 4.49 4.81
CA TRP A 15 60.77 3.69 5.62
C TRP A 15 59.39 4.37 5.72
N TRP A 16 59.38 5.70 5.76
CA TRP A 16 58.16 6.50 5.72
C TRP A 16 57.44 6.44 4.37
N SER A 17 58.18 6.42 3.25
CA SER A 17 57.56 6.24 1.93
C SER A 17 56.93 4.85 1.79
N TRP A 18 57.56 3.80 2.33
CA TRP A 18 57.00 2.45 2.40
C TRP A 18 55.77 2.37 3.30
N ALA A 19 55.80 2.99 4.48
CA ALA A 19 54.66 3.04 5.39
C ALA A 19 53.45 3.76 4.77
N ILE A 20 53.67 4.90 4.09
CA ILE A 20 52.62 5.61 3.37
C ILE A 20 52.07 4.77 2.21
N SER A 21 52.94 4.09 1.46
CA SER A 21 52.52 3.23 0.35
C SER A 21 51.67 2.04 0.84
N ILE A 22 52.05 1.42 1.97
CA ILE A 22 51.26 0.36 2.61
C ILE A 22 49.92 0.91 3.11
N ALA A 23 49.91 2.09 3.75
CA ALA A 23 48.67 2.71 4.22
C ALA A 23 47.70 3.03 3.08
N LEU A 24 48.21 3.54 1.95
CA LEU A 24 47.41 3.78 0.74
C LEU A 24 46.87 2.48 0.13
N LEU A 25 47.69 1.42 0.10
CA LEU A 25 47.25 0.09 -0.35
C LEU A 25 46.14 -0.47 0.53
N LEU A 26 46.29 -0.38 1.86
CA LEU A 26 45.25 -0.82 2.80
C LEU A 26 43.97 0.02 2.67
N LEU A 27 44.09 1.32 2.45
CA LEU A 27 42.95 2.20 2.18
C LEU A 27 42.22 1.79 0.89
N LEU A 28 42.96 1.55 -0.20
CA LEU A 28 42.38 1.10 -1.47
C LEU A 28 41.70 -0.28 -1.33
N VAL A 29 42.33 -1.22 -0.61
CA VAL A 29 41.73 -2.52 -0.31
C VAL A 29 40.47 -2.36 0.53
N GLY A 30 40.46 -1.46 1.52
CA GLY A 30 39.30 -1.14 2.33
C GLY A 30 38.15 -0.56 1.51
N ILE A 31 38.43 0.39 0.61
CA ILE A 31 37.45 0.98 -0.31
C ILE A 31 36.90 -0.08 -1.27
N ALA A 32 37.78 -0.93 -1.83
CA ALA A 32 37.38 -1.99 -2.74
C ALA A 32 36.52 -3.06 -2.03
N ALA A 33 36.88 -3.44 -0.81
CA ALA A 33 36.10 -4.35 0.01
C ALA A 33 34.73 -3.76 0.37
N TRP A 34 34.68 -2.48 0.75
CA TRP A 34 33.42 -1.77 0.97
C TRP A 34 32.56 -1.75 -0.31
N TYR A 35 33.13 -1.42 -1.46
CA TYR A 35 32.39 -1.41 -2.72
C TYR A 35 31.83 -2.79 -3.09
N LEU A 36 32.64 -3.84 -3.00
CA LEU A 36 32.26 -5.20 -3.39
C LEU A 36 31.28 -5.87 -2.41
N LEU A 37 31.40 -5.60 -1.11
CA LEU A 37 30.56 -6.24 -0.09
C LEU A 37 29.30 -5.45 0.24
N TRP A 38 29.28 -4.13 0.00
CA TRP A 38 28.18 -3.26 0.40
C TRP A 38 27.47 -2.56 -0.75
N GLN A 39 28.19 -1.94 -1.69
CA GLN A 39 27.57 -1.14 -2.77
C GLN A 39 27.05 -2.04 -3.90
N LYS A 40 27.90 -2.89 -4.46
CA LYS A 40 27.56 -3.72 -5.62
C LYS A 40 26.35 -4.64 -5.36
N PRO A 41 26.25 -5.37 -4.24
CA PRO A 41 25.10 -6.24 -3.98
C PRO A 41 23.79 -5.47 -3.81
N ARG A 42 23.84 -4.25 -3.24
CA ARG A 42 22.64 -3.38 -3.11
C ARG A 42 22.18 -2.84 -4.44
N ALA A 43 23.10 -2.43 -5.30
CA ALA A 43 22.75 -1.96 -6.64
C ALA A 43 22.15 -3.08 -7.51
N GLU A 44 22.67 -4.30 -7.40
CA GLU A 44 22.10 -5.47 -8.10
C GLU A 44 20.71 -5.81 -7.56
N TYR A 45 20.56 -5.90 -6.24
CA TYR A 45 19.26 -6.16 -5.62
C TYR A 45 18.23 -5.06 -5.91
N ALA A 46 18.62 -3.78 -5.81
CA ALA A 46 17.74 -2.66 -6.13
C ALA A 46 17.29 -2.70 -7.60
N ARG A 47 18.15 -3.14 -8.53
CA ARG A 47 17.77 -3.32 -9.93
C ARG A 47 16.69 -4.40 -10.10
N GLU A 48 16.82 -5.53 -9.40
CA GLU A 48 15.82 -6.60 -9.42
C GLU A 48 14.52 -6.19 -8.72
N ALA A 49 14.62 -5.47 -7.60
CA ALA A 49 13.49 -4.99 -6.82
C ALA A 49 12.86 -3.71 -7.37
N LYS A 50 13.44 -3.05 -8.39
CA LYS A 50 12.93 -1.77 -8.92
C LYS A 50 11.51 -1.91 -9.44
N SER A 51 11.27 -2.88 -10.34
CA SER A 51 9.95 -3.11 -10.94
C SER A 51 8.86 -3.36 -9.88
N PRO A 52 9.00 -4.31 -8.93
CA PRO A 52 7.95 -4.53 -7.94
C PRO A 52 7.74 -3.34 -7.01
N ILE A 53 8.78 -2.56 -6.68
CA ILE A 53 8.64 -1.35 -5.87
C ILE A 53 7.84 -0.27 -6.61
N VAL A 54 8.21 0.02 -7.86
CA VAL A 54 7.56 1.05 -8.67
C VAL A 54 6.11 0.65 -8.96
N GLU A 55 5.89 -0.58 -9.40
CA GLU A 55 4.54 -1.09 -9.68
C GLU A 55 3.68 -1.13 -8.40
N SER A 56 4.25 -1.44 -7.22
CA SER A 56 3.52 -1.28 -5.95
C SER A 56 3.11 0.16 -5.67
N MET A 57 3.92 1.16 -6.05
CA MET A 57 3.55 2.56 -5.87
C MET A 57 2.44 2.98 -6.86
N GLU A 58 2.50 2.49 -8.10
CA GLU A 58 1.46 2.71 -9.10
C GLU A 58 0.11 2.12 -8.65
N VAL A 59 0.10 0.88 -8.13
CA VAL A 59 -1.09 0.23 -7.55
C VAL A 59 -1.70 1.08 -6.42
N GLU A 60 -0.86 1.69 -5.57
CA GLU A 60 -1.31 2.55 -4.48
C GLU A 60 -1.89 3.88 -4.98
N GLU A 61 -1.31 4.46 -6.03
CA GLU A 61 -1.82 5.67 -6.68
C GLU A 61 -3.17 5.41 -7.36
N GLU A 62 -3.31 4.27 -8.05
CA GLU A 62 -4.57 3.86 -8.66
C GLU A 62 -5.66 3.63 -7.62
N LEU A 63 -5.33 2.97 -6.51
CA LEU A 63 -6.25 2.80 -5.37
C LEU A 63 -6.68 4.15 -4.81
N ASP A 64 -5.77 5.10 -4.65
CA ASP A 64 -6.06 6.45 -4.18
C ASP A 64 -7.05 7.19 -5.11
N MET A 65 -6.86 7.04 -6.42
CA MET A 65 -7.76 7.62 -7.41
C MET A 65 -9.16 7.00 -7.35
N VAL A 66 -9.26 5.66 -7.27
CA VAL A 66 -10.55 4.97 -7.14
C VAL A 66 -11.26 5.40 -5.86
N GLU A 67 -10.55 5.45 -4.74
CA GLU A 67 -11.11 5.87 -3.45
C GLU A 67 -11.65 7.30 -3.51
N LYS A 68 -10.86 8.24 -4.05
CA LYS A 68 -11.27 9.64 -4.18
C LYS A 68 -12.44 9.83 -5.14
N ASP A 69 -12.46 9.10 -6.26
CA ASP A 69 -13.54 9.19 -7.23
C ASP A 69 -14.84 8.59 -6.67
N TYR A 70 -14.77 7.49 -5.93
CA TYR A 70 -15.91 6.88 -5.26
C TYR A 70 -16.44 7.78 -4.13
N ALA A 71 -15.57 8.23 -3.22
CA ALA A 71 -15.93 9.14 -2.13
C ALA A 71 -16.48 10.48 -2.65
N GLY A 72 -15.98 10.94 -3.80
CA GLY A 72 -16.47 12.13 -4.51
C GLY A 72 -17.75 11.90 -5.34
N GLN A 73 -18.34 10.71 -5.28
CA GLN A 73 -19.53 10.30 -6.05
C GLN A 73 -19.39 10.50 -7.56
N LYS A 74 -18.17 10.40 -8.10
CA LYS A 74 -17.90 10.51 -9.54
C LYS A 74 -18.09 9.18 -10.27
N ILE A 75 -17.97 8.08 -9.53
CA ILE A 75 -18.17 6.71 -10.02
C ILE A 75 -19.14 5.98 -9.08
N SER A 76 -19.86 5.00 -9.62
CA SER A 76 -20.72 4.09 -8.85
C SER A 76 -19.90 3.07 -8.05
N VAL A 77 -20.51 2.43 -7.06
CA VAL A 77 -19.87 1.33 -6.30
C VAL A 77 -19.41 0.20 -7.23
N LYS A 78 -20.20 -0.11 -8.26
CA LYS A 78 -19.88 -1.15 -9.24
C LYS A 78 -18.67 -0.78 -10.10
N GLU A 79 -18.59 0.45 -10.58
CA GLU A 79 -17.42 0.93 -11.31
C GLU A 79 -16.16 0.96 -10.42
N ALA A 80 -16.31 1.27 -9.13
CA ALA A 80 -15.22 1.20 -8.17
C ALA A 80 -14.74 -0.25 -7.94
N GLN A 81 -15.66 -1.22 -7.83
CA GLN A 81 -15.34 -2.64 -7.74
C GLN A 81 -14.62 -3.15 -9.00
N GLU A 82 -15.12 -2.81 -10.19
CA GLU A 82 -14.51 -3.20 -11.48
C GLU A 82 -13.06 -2.70 -11.58
N ARG A 83 -12.81 -1.43 -11.23
CA ARG A 83 -11.44 -0.88 -11.20
C ARG A 83 -10.58 -1.52 -10.11
N LEU A 84 -11.15 -1.80 -8.94
CA LEU A 84 -10.41 -2.46 -7.86
C LEU A 84 -9.99 -3.89 -8.23
N GLU A 85 -10.79 -4.61 -9.02
CA GLU A 85 -10.43 -5.92 -9.54
C GLU A 85 -9.20 -5.85 -10.47
N GLU A 86 -9.09 -4.80 -11.30
CA GLU A 86 -7.89 -4.55 -12.12
C GLU A 86 -6.67 -4.28 -11.23
N ILE A 87 -6.80 -3.38 -10.25
CA ILE A 87 -5.73 -3.05 -9.28
C ILE A 87 -5.29 -4.29 -8.49
N LEU A 88 -6.22 -5.17 -8.11
CA LEU A 88 -5.90 -6.43 -7.44
C LEU A 88 -5.09 -7.37 -8.33
N GLN A 89 -5.38 -7.43 -9.63
CA GLN A 89 -4.61 -8.23 -10.58
C GLN A 89 -3.18 -7.69 -10.72
N ASP A 90 -3.02 -6.38 -10.77
CA ASP A 90 -1.70 -5.74 -10.84
C ASP A 90 -0.91 -5.97 -9.56
N ALA A 91 -1.52 -5.80 -8.38
CA ALA A 91 -0.90 -6.13 -7.10
C ALA A 91 -0.49 -7.61 -7.00
N HIS A 92 -1.28 -8.52 -7.59
CA HIS A 92 -0.91 -9.92 -7.70
C HIS A 92 0.32 -10.12 -8.60
N SER A 93 0.39 -9.42 -9.74
CA SER A 93 1.55 -9.44 -10.63
C SER A 93 2.81 -8.95 -9.91
N VAL A 94 2.70 -7.87 -9.13
CA VAL A 94 3.80 -7.34 -8.31
C VAL A 94 4.33 -8.39 -7.34
N LYS A 95 3.42 -9.10 -6.66
CA LYS A 95 3.80 -10.17 -5.73
C LYS A 95 4.55 -11.31 -6.42
N GLU A 96 4.15 -11.69 -7.63
CA GLU A 96 4.84 -12.71 -8.41
C GLU A 96 6.22 -12.27 -8.92
N LYS A 97 6.37 -11.00 -9.29
CA LYS A 97 7.63 -10.39 -9.74
C LYS A 97 8.60 -10.10 -8.60
N THR A 98 8.09 -9.99 -7.36
CA THR A 98 8.92 -9.70 -6.19
C THR A 98 9.99 -10.79 -6.03
N PRO A 99 11.29 -10.44 -5.93
CA PRO A 99 12.36 -11.43 -5.82
C PRO A 99 12.06 -12.42 -4.69
N GLN A 100 12.14 -13.72 -4.98
CA GLN A 100 11.95 -14.80 -4.00
C GLN A 100 13.28 -15.45 -3.60
N ALA A 101 14.38 -15.07 -4.26
CA ALA A 101 15.70 -15.61 -3.98
C ALA A 101 16.26 -15.04 -2.69
N ASN A 102 16.99 -15.87 -1.93
CA ASN A 102 17.66 -15.44 -0.71
C ASN A 102 18.66 -14.32 -1.02
N PRO A 103 18.44 -13.10 -0.54
CA PRO A 103 19.39 -12.02 -0.75
C PRO A 103 20.68 -12.29 0.05
N PRO A 104 21.77 -11.58 -0.27
CA PRO A 104 22.94 -11.51 0.60
C PRO A 104 22.54 -11.18 2.04
N LYS A 105 23.26 -11.69 3.04
CA LYS A 105 22.95 -11.46 4.46
C LYS A 105 22.81 -9.98 4.83
N SER A 106 23.54 -9.09 4.15
CA SER A 106 23.46 -7.64 4.32
C SER A 106 22.15 -7.00 3.85
N LEU A 107 21.33 -7.74 3.10
CA LEU A 107 20.08 -7.31 2.47
C LEU A 107 18.85 -8.11 2.95
N ALA A 108 19.05 -9.16 3.76
CA ALA A 108 17.97 -10.01 4.26
C ALA A 108 16.83 -9.23 4.93
N MET A 109 17.16 -8.21 5.73
CA MET A 109 16.16 -7.37 6.39
C MET A 109 15.35 -6.53 5.39
N VAL A 110 16.01 -5.95 4.38
CA VAL A 110 15.34 -5.09 3.37
C VAL A 110 14.41 -5.91 2.48
N HIS A 111 14.86 -7.11 2.12
CA HIS A 111 14.06 -8.05 1.36
C HIS A 111 12.82 -8.52 2.12
N GLN A 112 12.99 -8.85 3.40
CA GLN A 112 11.87 -9.21 4.25
C GLN A 112 10.85 -8.06 4.36
N GLN A 113 11.34 -6.83 4.52
CA GLN A 113 10.47 -5.63 4.53
C GLN A 113 9.72 -5.41 3.22
N LEU A 114 10.35 -5.68 2.08
CA LEU A 114 9.68 -5.60 0.78
C LEU A 114 8.58 -6.66 0.64
N LEU A 115 8.85 -7.92 1.02
CA LEU A 115 7.85 -8.98 1.00
C LEU A 115 6.66 -8.64 1.90
N GLU A 116 6.94 -8.17 3.13
CA GLU A 116 5.91 -7.74 4.08
C GLU A 116 5.09 -6.56 3.55
N ALA A 117 5.72 -5.59 2.88
CA ALA A 117 5.02 -4.47 2.28
C ALA A 117 4.09 -4.92 1.15
N VAL A 118 4.55 -5.79 0.24
CA VAL A 118 3.72 -6.32 -0.86
C VAL A 118 2.56 -7.17 -0.33
N ASP A 119 2.78 -7.98 0.71
CA ASP A 119 1.70 -8.73 1.37
C ASP A 119 0.70 -7.82 2.10
N SER A 120 1.19 -6.73 2.69
CA SER A 120 0.36 -5.70 3.34
C SER A 120 -0.48 -4.93 2.31
N GLN A 121 0.04 -4.65 1.12
CA GLN A 121 -0.71 -4.04 0.02
C GLN A 121 -1.90 -4.90 -0.39
N MET A 122 -1.68 -6.20 -0.60
CA MET A 122 -2.73 -7.16 -0.95
C MET A 122 -3.83 -7.23 0.13
N SER A 123 -3.43 -7.18 1.40
CA SER A 123 -4.37 -7.17 2.53
C SER A 123 -5.19 -5.87 2.57
N THR A 124 -4.55 -4.74 2.27
CA THR A 124 -5.19 -3.41 2.19
C THR A 124 -6.25 -3.37 1.09
N LEU A 125 -5.91 -3.84 -0.12
CA LEU A 125 -6.84 -3.89 -1.25
C LEU A 125 -8.07 -4.77 -0.96
N ARG A 126 -7.88 -5.90 -0.27
CA ARG A 126 -9.00 -6.78 0.13
C ARG A 126 -9.92 -6.15 1.16
N LEU A 127 -9.38 -5.34 2.08
CA LEU A 127 -10.20 -4.58 3.03
C LEU A 127 -11.03 -3.52 2.31
N TYR A 128 -10.46 -2.85 1.31
CA TYR A 128 -11.20 -1.91 0.48
C TYR A 128 -12.28 -2.60 -0.37
N GLN A 129 -12.00 -3.79 -0.89
CA GLN A 129 -12.98 -4.62 -1.59
C GLN A 129 -14.16 -4.98 -0.69
N ALA A 130 -13.88 -5.47 0.53
CA ALA A 130 -14.91 -5.80 1.50
C ALA A 130 -15.74 -4.56 1.90
N TYR A 131 -15.12 -3.38 1.96
CA TYR A 131 -15.83 -2.12 2.15
C TYR A 131 -16.79 -1.83 0.98
N LEU A 132 -16.33 -1.92 -0.26
CA LEU A 132 -17.18 -1.69 -1.44
C LEU A 132 -18.33 -2.70 -1.53
N ASP A 133 -18.09 -3.97 -1.20
CA ASP A 133 -19.16 -4.98 -1.14
C ASP A 133 -20.24 -4.59 -0.12
N LYS A 134 -19.85 -4.03 1.04
CA LYS A 134 -20.80 -3.52 2.03
C LYS A 134 -21.53 -2.28 1.54
N GLN A 135 -20.88 -1.42 0.77
CA GLN A 135 -21.53 -0.26 0.16
C GLN A 135 -22.60 -0.69 -0.85
N GLN A 136 -22.33 -1.72 -1.66
CA GLN A 136 -23.32 -2.29 -2.56
C GLN A 136 -24.50 -2.89 -1.77
N ASP A 137 -24.23 -3.66 -0.71
CA ASP A 137 -25.28 -4.21 0.17
C ASP A 137 -26.16 -3.08 0.76
N LEU A 138 -25.58 -1.92 1.09
CA LEU A 138 -26.32 -0.75 1.58
C LEU A 138 -27.22 -0.16 0.51
N GLU A 139 -26.70 0.09 -0.70
CA GLU A 139 -27.47 0.62 -1.82
C GLU A 139 -28.68 -0.29 -2.13
N GLU A 140 -28.46 -1.60 -2.23
CA GLU A 140 -29.54 -2.57 -2.45
C GLU A 140 -30.57 -2.56 -1.31
N THR A 141 -30.10 -2.41 -0.06
CA THR A 141 -30.99 -2.35 1.11
C THR A 141 -31.82 -1.07 1.13
N GLU A 142 -31.26 0.08 0.74
CA GLU A 142 -31.99 1.34 0.62
C GLU A 142 -33.09 1.27 -0.43
N GLU A 143 -32.85 0.59 -1.55
CA GLU A 143 -33.89 0.37 -2.57
C GLU A 143 -35.07 -0.44 -2.03
N TRP A 144 -34.80 -1.49 -1.26
CA TRP A 144 -35.85 -2.27 -0.58
C TRP A 144 -36.63 -1.43 0.44
N ILE A 145 -35.94 -0.60 1.22
CA ILE A 145 -36.56 0.31 2.18
C ILE A 145 -37.50 1.26 1.44
N ARG A 146 -37.04 1.91 0.38
CA ARG A 146 -37.85 2.83 -0.46
C ARG A 146 -39.08 2.13 -1.02
N SER A 147 -38.90 0.93 -1.57
CA SER A 147 -40.01 0.12 -2.11
C SER A 147 -41.07 -0.21 -1.05
N PHE A 148 -40.65 -0.52 0.18
CA PHE A 148 -41.58 -0.76 1.29
C PHE A 148 -42.30 0.51 1.74
N GLU A 149 -41.63 1.66 1.75
CA GLU A 149 -42.24 2.95 2.08
C GLU A 149 -43.30 3.36 1.06
N GLU A 150 -43.01 3.21 -0.22
CA GLU A 150 -43.96 3.46 -1.31
C GLU A 150 -45.19 2.54 -1.18
N THR A 151 -44.97 1.24 -1.00
CA THR A 151 -46.05 0.26 -0.80
C THR A 151 -46.89 0.56 0.44
N LEU A 152 -46.27 1.02 1.54
CA LEU A 152 -46.98 1.45 2.74
C LEU A 152 -47.84 2.69 2.50
N ALA A 153 -47.37 3.63 1.69
CA ALA A 153 -48.14 4.82 1.32
C ALA A 153 -49.40 4.42 0.52
N GLU A 154 -49.27 3.50 -0.44
CA GLU A 154 -50.40 2.97 -1.21
C GLU A 154 -51.45 2.30 -0.32
N TYR A 155 -51.02 1.44 0.63
CA TYR A 155 -51.97 0.78 1.54
C TYR A 155 -52.63 1.75 2.51
N LYS A 156 -51.92 2.79 2.96
CA LYS A 156 -52.51 3.86 3.79
C LYS A 156 -53.58 4.63 3.02
N GLU A 157 -53.36 4.94 1.75
CA GLU A 157 -54.37 5.59 0.92
C GLU A 157 -55.55 4.66 0.65
N GLY A 158 -55.30 3.39 0.29
CA GLY A 158 -56.37 2.40 0.10
C GLY A 158 -57.23 2.18 1.35
N LEU A 159 -56.62 2.20 2.55
CA LEU A 159 -57.35 2.17 3.81
C LEU A 159 -58.21 3.43 4.01
N LYS A 160 -57.69 4.60 3.67
CA LYS A 160 -58.40 5.88 3.81
C LYS A 160 -59.59 5.98 2.85
N GLU A 161 -59.45 5.47 1.64
CA GLU A 161 -60.50 5.46 0.63
C GLU A 161 -61.61 4.43 0.91
N THR A 162 -61.23 3.22 1.35
CA THR A 162 -62.18 2.10 1.45
C THR A 162 -62.60 1.75 2.88
N GLY A 163 -61.79 2.09 3.88
CA GLY A 163 -61.97 1.65 5.27
C GLY A 163 -61.75 0.15 5.50
N TYR A 164 -61.29 -0.61 4.51
CA TYR A 164 -61.19 -2.06 4.62
C TYR A 164 -60.12 -2.51 5.61
N GLN A 165 -60.52 -3.39 6.51
CA GLN A 165 -59.63 -3.99 7.53
C GLN A 165 -58.44 -4.74 6.92
N HIS A 166 -58.57 -5.23 5.68
CA HIS A 166 -57.48 -5.85 4.93
C HIS A 166 -56.24 -4.94 4.83
N TYR A 167 -56.43 -3.65 4.49
CA TYR A 167 -55.31 -2.70 4.40
C TYR A 167 -54.65 -2.45 5.75
N ARG A 168 -55.38 -2.51 6.88
CA ARG A 168 -54.76 -2.41 8.22
C ARG A 168 -53.79 -3.55 8.48
N ASN A 169 -54.14 -4.77 8.05
CA ASN A 169 -53.26 -5.93 8.22
C ASN A 169 -52.00 -5.80 7.34
N LEU A 170 -52.14 -5.35 6.10
CA LEU A 170 -51.02 -5.12 5.18
C LEU A 170 -50.09 -4.00 5.67
N ILE A 171 -50.64 -2.88 6.16
CA ILE A 171 -49.86 -1.79 6.76
C ILE A 171 -49.04 -2.32 7.94
N ARG A 172 -49.63 -3.12 8.83
CA ARG A 172 -48.91 -3.71 9.97
C ARG A 172 -47.76 -4.59 9.49
N GLU A 173 -48.02 -5.49 8.54
CA GLU A 173 -47.01 -6.40 7.99
C GLU A 173 -45.84 -5.63 7.36
N TYR A 174 -46.12 -4.65 6.49
CA TYR A 174 -45.07 -3.90 5.82
C TYR A 174 -44.34 -2.93 6.76
N THR A 175 -44.99 -2.46 7.83
CA THR A 175 -44.30 -1.68 8.87
C THR A 175 -43.26 -2.55 9.59
N GLU A 176 -43.58 -3.82 9.85
CA GLU A 176 -42.64 -4.79 10.43
C GLU A 176 -41.48 -5.11 9.46
N LYS A 177 -41.78 -5.34 8.17
CA LYS A 177 -40.75 -5.53 7.13
C LYS A 177 -39.81 -4.33 7.02
N LEU A 178 -40.36 -3.11 7.03
CA LEU A 178 -39.60 -1.87 7.00
C LEU A 178 -38.70 -1.74 8.25
N ALA A 179 -39.21 -2.06 9.44
CA ALA A 179 -38.42 -2.04 10.66
C ALA A 179 -37.25 -3.05 10.60
N ASN A 180 -37.51 -4.27 10.11
CA ASN A 180 -36.48 -5.29 9.95
C ASN A 180 -35.40 -4.88 8.94
N LYS A 181 -35.80 -4.34 7.77
CA LYS A 181 -34.83 -3.87 6.78
C LYS A 181 -34.02 -2.67 7.25
N ASN A 182 -34.62 -1.76 8.01
CA ASN A 182 -33.87 -0.68 8.64
C ASN A 182 -32.84 -1.21 9.66
N ALA A 183 -33.17 -2.24 10.43
CA ALA A 183 -32.21 -2.86 11.35
C ALA A 183 -31.03 -3.50 10.60
N GLU A 184 -31.32 -4.22 9.51
CA GLU A 184 -30.31 -4.78 8.61
C GLU A 184 -29.40 -3.71 8.01
N TYR A 185 -29.96 -2.60 7.53
CA TYR A 185 -29.20 -1.44 7.03
C TYR A 185 -28.21 -0.92 8.08
N GLN A 186 -28.64 -0.78 9.35
CA GLN A 186 -27.76 -0.31 10.43
C GLN A 186 -26.61 -1.28 10.73
N GLU A 187 -26.86 -2.59 10.67
CA GLU A 187 -25.83 -3.62 10.87
C GLU A 187 -24.80 -3.59 9.72
N ILE A 188 -25.26 -3.50 8.47
CA ILE A 188 -24.38 -3.39 7.30
C ILE A 188 -23.58 -2.08 7.38
N SER A 189 -24.22 -0.97 7.75
CA SER A 189 -23.57 0.35 7.86
C SER A 189 -22.44 0.32 8.88
N LYS A 190 -22.67 -0.28 10.05
CA LYS A 190 -21.64 -0.45 11.08
C LYS A 190 -20.49 -1.33 10.58
N SER A 191 -20.80 -2.47 9.96
CA SER A 191 -19.77 -3.34 9.40
C SER A 191 -18.96 -2.65 8.29
N SER A 192 -19.60 -1.84 7.45
CA SER A 192 -18.93 -1.06 6.42
C SER A 192 -17.94 -0.07 7.01
N GLU A 193 -18.32 0.64 8.08
CA GLU A 193 -17.44 1.56 8.80
C GLU A 193 -16.24 0.84 9.42
N GLU A 194 -16.46 -0.35 10.00
CA GLU A 194 -15.39 -1.19 10.53
C GLU A 194 -14.36 -1.59 9.45
N PHE A 195 -14.82 -2.00 8.26
CA PHE A 195 -13.91 -2.33 7.15
C PHE A 195 -13.14 -1.12 6.65
N TYR A 196 -13.79 0.03 6.51
CA TYR A 196 -13.13 1.26 6.07
C TYR A 196 -12.04 1.71 7.07
N ASN A 197 -12.31 1.62 8.37
CA ASN A 197 -11.33 1.94 9.40
C ASN A 197 -10.12 0.99 9.36
N GLN A 198 -10.36 -0.32 9.20
CA GLN A 198 -9.28 -1.30 9.04
C GLN A 198 -8.47 -1.06 7.77
N PHE A 199 -9.13 -0.72 6.66
CA PHE A 199 -8.48 -0.33 5.41
C PHE A 199 -7.55 0.87 5.63
N SER A 200 -8.05 1.95 6.25
CA SER A 200 -7.28 3.16 6.50
C SER A 200 -6.03 2.90 7.36
N GLU A 201 -6.15 2.05 8.38
CA GLU A 201 -5.03 1.63 9.22
C GLU A 201 -4.02 0.78 8.42
N ALA A 202 -4.50 -0.23 7.67
CA ALA A 202 -3.65 -1.09 6.86
C ALA A 202 -2.89 -0.32 5.77
N ARG A 203 -3.56 0.65 5.12
CA ARG A 203 -2.97 1.54 4.12
C ARG A 203 -1.82 2.37 4.72
N THR A 204 -2.01 2.92 5.92
CA THR A 204 -0.96 3.64 6.64
C THR A 204 0.24 2.74 6.96
N GLN A 205 0.00 1.50 7.37
CA GLN A 205 1.05 0.52 7.65
C GLN A 205 1.83 0.15 6.38
N PHE A 206 1.14 -0.08 5.26
CA PHE A 206 1.73 -0.32 3.96
C PHE A 206 2.63 0.84 3.52
N GLN A 207 2.11 2.08 3.55
CA GLN A 207 2.87 3.27 3.16
C GLN A 207 4.14 3.43 4.01
N SER A 208 4.04 3.24 5.34
CA SER A 208 5.20 3.27 6.23
C SER A 208 6.21 2.15 5.95
N ALA A 209 5.75 0.95 5.60
CA ALA A 209 6.62 -0.15 5.22
C ALA A 209 7.35 0.15 3.91
N MET A 210 6.65 0.67 2.91
CA MET A 210 7.23 1.04 1.61
C MET A 210 8.24 2.17 1.76
N GLU A 211 7.95 3.19 2.56
CA GLU A 211 8.89 4.29 2.85
C GLU A 211 10.21 3.76 3.47
N LYS A 212 10.13 2.76 4.36
CA LYS A 212 11.33 2.12 4.94
C LYS A 212 12.14 1.39 3.87
N VAL A 213 11.50 0.72 2.91
CA VAL A 213 12.17 0.06 1.79
C VAL A 213 12.85 1.11 0.90
N LEU A 214 12.12 2.18 0.54
CA LEU A 214 12.62 3.27 -0.29
C LEU A 214 13.78 4.03 0.37
N SER A 215 13.77 4.25 1.69
CA SER A 215 14.89 4.90 2.38
C SER A 215 16.20 4.10 2.29
N GLN A 216 16.11 2.77 2.14
CA GLN A 216 17.25 1.86 2.12
C GLN A 216 17.73 1.54 0.71
N LEU A 217 16.81 1.44 -0.26
CA LEU A 217 17.11 1.10 -1.65
C LEU A 217 17.10 2.31 -2.59
N GLY A 218 16.42 3.40 -2.23
CA GLY A 218 16.25 4.62 -3.01
C GLY A 218 17.54 5.17 -3.62
N PRO A 219 18.68 5.25 -2.90
CA PRO A 219 19.94 5.71 -3.48
C PRO A 219 20.50 4.84 -4.62
N TYR A 220 19.97 3.63 -4.78
CA TYR A 220 20.37 2.63 -5.78
C TYR A 220 19.30 2.37 -6.83
N LEU A 221 18.05 2.73 -6.51
CA LEU A 221 16.98 2.81 -7.48
C LEU A 221 17.25 4.08 -8.27
N ASP A 222 17.76 3.95 -9.50
CA ASP A 222 17.89 5.06 -10.45
C ASP A 222 16.47 5.50 -10.86
N LEU A 223 15.78 6.12 -9.90
CA LEU A 223 14.47 6.73 -10.05
C LEU A 223 14.75 8.11 -10.66
N GLY A 224 14.35 8.30 -11.91
CA GLY A 224 14.56 9.59 -12.57
C GLY A 224 13.94 10.75 -11.75
N PRO A 225 14.29 12.00 -12.04
CA PRO A 225 13.77 13.17 -11.30
C PRO A 225 12.24 13.34 -11.36
N SER A 226 11.49 12.51 -12.11
CA SER A 226 10.02 12.46 -12.09
C SER A 226 9.42 11.18 -11.46
N GLU A 227 10.24 10.22 -11.03
CA GLU A 227 9.80 8.99 -10.32
C GLU A 227 9.95 9.13 -8.79
N ALA A 228 10.64 10.18 -8.32
CA ALA A 228 10.67 10.60 -6.91
C ALA A 228 9.49 11.56 -6.60
N GLY A 229 8.33 11.31 -7.21
CA GLY A 229 7.10 12.07 -6.99
C GLY A 229 6.82 12.17 -5.50
N GLU A 230 6.53 13.39 -5.06
CA GLU A 230 6.19 13.71 -3.68
C GLU A 230 5.17 12.70 -3.15
N LEU A 231 5.56 11.95 -2.11
CA LEU A 231 4.63 11.16 -1.33
C LEU A 231 3.44 12.07 -0.96
N PRO A 232 2.18 11.62 -1.13
CA PRO A 232 1.03 12.44 -0.81
C PRO A 232 1.10 12.84 0.66
N THR A 233 1.35 14.12 0.91
CA THR A 233 1.29 14.68 2.25
C THR A 233 -0.16 14.63 2.68
N SER A 234 -0.45 13.88 3.74
CA SER A 234 -1.75 13.86 4.38
C SER A 234 -2.21 15.29 4.69
N SER A 235 -3.39 15.63 4.20
CA SER A 235 -4.15 16.84 4.55
C SER A 235 -5.55 16.42 4.97
#